data_AF-A0A7G5E8L0-F1
#
_entry.id   AF-A0A7G5E8L0-F1
#
_cell.length_a   1.000
_cell.length_b   1.000
_cell.length_c   1.000
_cell.angle_alpha   90.00
_cell.angle_beta   90.00
_cell.angle_gamma   90.00
#
_symmetry.space_group_name_H-M   'P 1'
#
loop_
_entity.id
_entity.type
_entity.pdbx_description
1 polymer ?
#
loop_
_entity_poly.entity_id
_entity_poly.type
_entity_poly.pdbx_seq_one_letter_code
_entity_poly.pdbx_strand_id
1 'polypeptide(L)'
;MSKLRLAFIFFTILFISSHTLLEAQTPAAAPATTAAQQDNAFKYSPDGLKKGSLANQFDHLNYISKNNYDFKMVRKTNLDIVKRNVIDTVAKLHKEISSLKSSSSNYTSNTKTLQDSIQVLKDQLTQEKEKTESFSFLGINTSKTFYNTVVWTIIAVLAVAAFIFLFSYRKAKVDTVEFQKTAEQSQEEFATFRKKSMEKEQLLKRQLQDELNKKI
;
A
#
# COMPACT_ATOMS: atom_id res chain seq x y z
N MET A 1 -32.91 0.98 -7.44
CA MET A 1 -31.76 0.05 -7.45
C MET A 1 -30.39 0.75 -7.53
N SER A 2 -30.26 2.03 -7.12
CA SER A 2 -28.99 2.78 -7.20
C SER A 2 -28.06 2.50 -6.00
N LYS A 3 -28.62 2.31 -4.79
CA LYS A 3 -27.86 2.16 -3.54
C LYS A 3 -27.00 0.88 -3.47
N LEU A 4 -27.44 -0.20 -4.13
CA LEU A 4 -26.73 -1.49 -4.09
C LEU A 4 -25.53 -1.53 -5.07
N ARG A 5 -25.62 -0.78 -6.18
CA ARG A 5 -24.50 -0.63 -7.15
C ARG A 5 -23.42 0.31 -6.62
N LEU A 6 -23.81 1.37 -5.90
CA LEU A 6 -22.87 2.27 -5.24
C LEU A 6 -22.16 1.59 -4.07
N ALA A 7 -22.85 0.74 -3.30
CA ALA A 7 -22.26 -0.02 -2.19
C ALA A 7 -21.14 -1.00 -2.64
N PHE A 8 -21.29 -1.63 -3.81
CA PHE A 8 -20.27 -2.54 -4.35
C PHE A 8 -19.02 -1.80 -4.87
N ILE A 9 -19.20 -0.61 -5.44
CA ILE A 9 -18.09 0.26 -5.86
C ILE A 9 -17.37 0.83 -4.63
N PHE A 10 -18.11 1.16 -3.56
CA PHE A 10 -17.52 1.64 -2.30
C PHE A 10 -16.72 0.53 -1.58
N PHE A 11 -17.23 -0.71 -1.58
CA PHE A 11 -16.55 -1.85 -0.94
C PHE A 11 -15.25 -2.24 -1.64
N THR A 12 -15.16 -2.08 -2.96
CA THR A 12 -13.95 -2.35 -3.74
C THR A 12 -12.90 -1.25 -3.58
N ILE A 13 -13.31 0.01 -3.42
CA ILE A 13 -12.39 1.13 -3.12
C ILE A 13 -11.87 1.05 -1.67
N LEU A 14 -12.68 0.58 -0.72
CA LEU A 14 -12.30 0.49 0.71
C LEU A 14 -11.29 -0.63 1.02
N PHE A 15 -11.20 -1.66 0.17
CA PHE A 15 -10.27 -2.78 0.34
C PHE A 15 -8.84 -2.45 -0.13
N ILE A 16 -8.64 -1.41 -0.94
CA ILE A 16 -7.33 -0.98 -1.46
C ILE A 16 -6.62 -0.04 -0.47
N SER A 17 -7.37 0.66 0.38
CA SER A 17 -6.83 1.68 1.30
C SER A 17 -6.24 1.13 2.62
N SER A 18 -6.35 -0.17 2.88
CA SER A 18 -6.07 -0.76 4.20
C SER A 18 -4.70 -1.43 4.35
N HIS A 19 -3.82 -1.32 3.35
CA HIS A 19 -2.49 -1.96 3.40
C HIS A 19 -1.35 -0.98 3.15
N THR A 20 -1.23 0.06 3.99
CA THR A 20 0.05 0.77 4.24
C THR A 20 -0.07 1.69 5.47
N LEU A 21 0.47 1.28 6.61
CA LEU A 21 1.09 2.23 7.55
C LEU A 21 2.00 1.47 8.52
N LEU A 22 3.30 1.64 8.30
CA LEU A 22 4.40 1.10 9.10
C LEU A 22 4.85 2.18 10.09
N GLU A 23 4.91 1.83 11.37
CA GLU A 23 5.41 2.66 12.47
C GLU A 23 6.88 3.05 12.27
N ALA A 24 7.23 4.30 12.59
CA ALA A 24 8.60 4.74 12.77
C ALA A 24 8.73 5.48 14.10
N GLN A 25 9.43 4.85 15.04
CA GLN A 25 9.81 5.36 16.34
C GLN A 25 11.04 6.26 16.21
N THR A 26 10.93 7.53 16.62
CA THR A 26 12.06 8.46 16.73
C THR A 26 12.91 8.18 17.98
N PRO A 27 14.25 8.21 17.86
CA PRO A 27 15.20 7.84 18.89
C PRO A 27 15.41 8.92 19.97
N ALA A 28 15.82 8.43 21.14
CA ALA A 28 16.09 9.16 22.38
C ALA A 28 17.15 10.27 22.24
N ALA A 29 16.91 11.37 22.95
CA ALA A 29 17.86 12.46 23.14
C ALA A 29 19.10 12.01 23.93
N ALA A 30 20.29 12.26 23.38
CA ALA A 30 21.56 12.12 24.06
C ALA A 30 21.88 13.39 24.88
N PRO A 31 22.35 13.29 26.13
CA PRO A 31 22.88 14.44 26.86
C PRO A 31 24.31 14.74 26.41
N ALA A 32 24.52 15.98 25.98
CA ALA A 32 25.83 16.57 25.75
C ALA A 32 26.50 16.96 27.09
N THR A 33 27.82 17.12 27.04
CA THR A 33 28.67 17.92 27.96
C THR A 33 29.32 17.18 29.14
N THR A 34 30.49 16.57 28.93
CA THR A 34 31.46 16.30 30.02
C THR A 34 32.95 16.30 29.60
N ALA A 35 33.31 16.80 28.41
CA ALA A 35 34.70 16.70 27.92
C ALA A 35 35.60 17.91 28.26
N ALA A 36 35.04 19.09 28.59
CA ALA A 36 35.82 20.32 28.67
C ALA A 36 36.40 20.67 30.06
N GLN A 37 35.93 20.02 31.14
CA GLN A 37 36.33 20.40 32.51
C GLN A 37 37.59 19.67 33.02
N GLN A 38 38.07 18.62 32.34
CA GLN A 38 39.19 17.79 32.80
C GLN A 38 40.57 18.22 32.29
N ASP A 39 40.64 19.13 31.31
CA ASP A 39 41.90 19.46 30.63
C ASP A 39 42.83 20.27 31.57
N ASN A 40 42.32 21.29 32.27
CA ASN A 40 43.15 22.24 33.04
C ASN A 40 43.80 21.67 34.33
N ALA A 41 43.40 20.47 34.78
CA ALA A 41 43.84 19.91 36.06
C ALA A 41 45.34 19.55 36.10
N PHE A 42 45.96 19.34 34.93
CA PHE A 42 47.36 18.88 34.83
C PHE A 42 48.37 19.99 34.58
N LYS A 43 47.93 21.23 34.34
CA LYS A 43 48.81 22.37 34.01
C LYS A 43 49.84 22.68 35.10
N TYR A 44 49.49 22.50 36.37
CA TYR A 44 50.35 22.79 37.53
C TYR A 44 50.68 21.54 38.38
N SER A 45 50.37 20.34 37.88
CA SER A 45 50.61 19.09 38.62
C SER A 45 52.06 18.61 38.42
N PRO A 46 52.70 17.96 39.41
CA PRO A 46 54.04 17.35 39.25
C PRO A 46 54.16 16.38 38.07
N ASP A 47 53.04 15.75 37.68
CA ASP A 47 52.94 14.83 36.54
C ASP A 47 52.55 15.50 35.20
N GLY A 48 52.50 16.84 35.16
CA GLY A 48 51.98 17.61 34.01
C GLY A 48 52.74 17.41 32.69
N LEU A 49 53.96 16.86 32.73
CA LEU A 49 54.73 16.49 31.53
C LEU A 49 54.28 15.18 30.87
N LYS A 50 53.55 14.33 31.60
CA LYS A 50 53.16 12.98 31.15
C LYS A 50 51.65 12.80 31.01
N LYS A 51 50.85 13.69 31.63
CA LYS A 51 49.39 13.58 31.71
C LYS A 51 48.72 14.84 31.19
N GLY A 52 47.53 14.69 30.62
CA GLY A 52 46.75 15.78 30.01
C GLY A 52 47.03 15.97 28.52
N SER A 53 46.34 16.94 27.90
CA SER A 53 46.53 17.28 26.48
C SER A 53 47.95 17.76 26.20
N LEU A 54 48.37 17.64 24.94
CA LEU A 54 49.68 18.12 24.52
C LEU A 54 49.87 19.62 24.83
N ALA A 55 48.80 20.42 24.70
CA ALA A 55 48.80 21.83 25.07
C ALA A 55 49.17 22.03 26.55
N ASN A 56 48.57 21.26 27.46
CA ASN A 56 48.91 21.37 28.89
C ASN A 56 50.33 20.92 29.20
N GLN A 57 50.84 19.91 28.48
CA GLN A 57 52.22 19.45 28.67
C GLN A 57 53.23 20.54 28.27
N PHE A 58 52.93 21.29 27.20
CA PHE A 58 53.70 22.47 26.79
C PHE A 58 53.59 23.63 27.78
N ASP A 59 52.37 23.93 28.25
CA ASP A 59 52.14 24.96 29.27
C ASP A 59 52.86 24.62 30.59
N HIS A 60 52.86 23.35 30.98
CA HIS A 60 53.56 22.87 32.16
C HIS A 60 55.08 22.92 31.98
N LEU A 61 55.60 22.57 30.81
CA LEU A 61 57.01 22.74 30.44
C LEU A 61 57.43 24.21 30.53
N ASN A 62 56.54 25.11 30.10
CA ASN A 62 56.71 26.55 30.24
C ASN A 62 56.61 26.97 31.72
N TYR A 63 55.79 26.37 32.56
CA TYR A 63 55.71 26.72 33.99
C TYR A 63 56.98 26.33 34.77
N ILE A 64 57.50 25.11 34.59
CA ILE A 64 58.64 24.58 35.36
C ILE A 64 60.02 25.08 34.87
N SER A 65 60.07 25.78 33.74
CA SER A 65 61.30 26.28 33.15
C SER A 65 61.74 27.60 33.79
N LYS A 66 63.04 27.74 34.00
CA LYS A 66 63.60 28.93 34.65
C LYS A 66 63.65 30.09 33.67
N ASN A 67 63.17 31.27 34.06
CA ASN A 67 63.29 32.48 33.24
C ASN A 67 64.68 33.12 33.41
N ASN A 68 65.29 33.58 32.33
CA ASN A 68 66.56 34.31 32.33
C ASN A 68 66.50 35.42 31.27
N TYR A 69 66.23 36.65 31.70
CA TYR A 69 65.97 37.80 30.83
C TYR A 69 64.95 37.44 29.74
N ASP A 70 65.41 37.26 28.50
CA ASP A 70 64.60 36.98 27.31
C ASP A 70 64.49 35.48 26.97
N PHE A 71 65.16 34.60 27.71
CA PHE A 71 65.22 33.17 27.42
C PHE A 71 64.65 32.30 28.55
N LYS A 72 64.00 31.19 28.16
CA LYS A 72 63.54 30.16 29.08
C LYS A 72 64.47 28.95 29.07
N MET A 73 65.04 28.64 30.22
CA MET A 73 65.88 27.47 30.41
C MET A 73 65.02 26.27 30.77
N VAL A 74 64.92 25.34 29.82
CA VAL A 74 64.20 24.07 29.95
C VAL A 74 65.20 22.94 30.18
N ARG A 75 64.89 22.01 31.09
CA ARG A 75 65.71 20.81 31.29
C ARG A 75 65.60 19.90 30.06
N LYS A 76 66.74 19.40 29.55
CA LYS A 76 66.80 18.48 28.41
C LYS A 76 65.86 17.27 28.57
N THR A 77 65.84 16.66 29.76
CA THR A 77 64.97 15.52 30.08
C THR A 77 63.47 15.82 29.89
N ASN A 78 63.03 17.04 30.20
CA ASN A 78 61.62 17.42 30.05
C ASN A 78 61.26 17.63 28.58
N LEU A 79 62.18 18.21 27.80
CA LEU A 79 62.06 18.35 26.35
C LEU A 79 61.95 16.97 25.67
N ASP A 80 62.78 16.00 26.07
CA ASP A 80 62.75 14.64 25.53
C ASP A 80 61.45 13.88 25.86
N ILE A 81 60.84 14.15 27.02
CA ILE A 81 59.53 13.58 27.36
C ILE A 81 58.45 14.15 26.44
N VAL A 82 58.36 15.48 26.31
CA VAL A 82 57.36 16.11 25.46
C VAL A 82 57.55 15.72 23.99
N LYS A 83 58.80 15.68 23.50
CA LYS A 83 59.12 15.20 22.14
C LYS A 83 58.58 13.79 21.89
N ARG A 84 58.79 12.85 22.84
CA ARG A 84 58.24 11.49 22.72
C ARG A 84 56.72 11.48 22.69
N ASN A 85 56.07 12.25 23.55
CA ASN A 85 54.61 12.33 23.60
C ASN A 85 54.02 12.92 22.31
N VAL A 86 54.68 13.92 21.70
CA VAL A 86 54.31 14.46 20.38
C VAL A 86 54.42 13.38 19.32
N ILE A 87 55.55 12.69 19.24
CA ILE A 87 55.78 11.63 18.25
C ILE A 87 54.74 10.51 18.40
N ASP A 88 54.45 10.08 19.63
CA ASP A 88 53.46 9.05 19.92
C ASP A 88 52.04 9.50 19.52
N THR A 89 51.67 10.74 19.83
CA THR A 89 50.37 11.31 19.43
C THR A 89 50.24 11.39 17.92
N VAL A 90 51.28 11.84 17.21
CA VAL A 90 51.28 11.91 15.74
C VAL A 90 51.20 10.52 15.13
N ALA A 91 51.93 9.54 15.68
CA ALA A 91 51.86 8.15 15.23
C ALA A 91 50.47 7.55 15.45
N LYS A 92 49.84 7.83 16.59
CA LYS A 92 48.46 7.43 16.89
C LYS A 92 47.46 8.05 15.91
N LEU A 93 47.55 9.35 15.65
CA LEU A 93 46.70 10.04 14.67
C LEU A 93 46.88 9.46 13.26
N HIS A 94 48.11 9.21 12.83
CA HIS A 94 48.38 8.56 11.55
C HIS A 94 47.73 7.17 11.45
N LYS A 95 47.81 6.38 12.53
CA LYS A 95 47.18 5.06 12.59
C LYS A 95 45.66 5.16 12.54
N GLU A 96 45.07 6.10 13.27
CA GLU A 96 43.62 6.36 13.25
C GLU A 96 43.16 6.81 11.86
N ILE A 97 43.85 7.74 11.21
CA ILE A 97 43.57 8.19 9.84
C ILE A 97 43.67 7.01 8.85
N SER A 98 44.69 6.17 8.97
CA SER A 98 44.83 4.98 8.12
C SER A 98 43.68 4.00 8.32
N SER A 99 43.24 3.78 9.57
CA SER A 99 42.11 2.90 9.90
C SER A 99 40.75 3.47 9.45
N LEU A 100 40.61 4.80 9.49
CA LEU A 100 39.42 5.48 9.02
C LEU A 100 39.34 5.45 7.49
N LYS A 101 40.48 5.61 6.81
CA LYS A 101 40.58 5.50 5.35
C LYS A 101 40.25 4.07 4.87
N SER A 102 40.75 3.04 5.55
CA SER A 102 40.41 1.66 5.23
C SER A 102 38.92 1.37 5.48
N SER A 103 38.38 1.82 6.62
CA SER A 103 36.95 1.73 6.91
C SER A 103 36.09 2.44 5.86
N SER A 104 36.45 3.66 5.47
CA SER A 104 35.75 4.42 4.41
C SER A 104 35.79 3.69 3.07
N SER A 105 36.93 3.12 2.69
CA SER A 105 37.04 2.29 1.47
C SER A 105 36.14 1.06 1.53
N ASN A 106 36.06 0.39 2.68
CA ASN A 106 35.17 -0.76 2.88
C ASN A 106 33.69 -0.36 2.81
N TYR A 107 33.32 0.79 3.38
CA TYR A 107 31.96 1.30 3.26
C TYR A 107 31.61 1.61 1.79
N THR A 108 32.51 2.25 1.04
CA THR A 108 32.31 2.53 -0.39
C THR A 108 32.21 1.25 -1.23
N SER A 109 32.99 0.21 -0.92
CA SER A 109 32.85 -1.07 -1.62
C SER A 109 31.52 -1.74 -1.30
N ASN A 110 31.10 -1.71 -0.02
CA ASN A 110 29.84 -2.32 0.41
C ASN A 110 28.62 -1.60 -0.15
N THR A 111 28.65 -0.27 -0.25
CA THR A 111 27.56 0.47 -0.90
C THR A 111 27.48 0.16 -2.38
N LYS A 112 28.62 0.02 -3.06
CA LYS A 112 28.66 -0.39 -4.46
C LYS A 112 28.10 -1.79 -4.66
N THR A 113 28.55 -2.78 -3.88
CA THR A 113 28.03 -4.15 -3.99
C THR A 113 26.54 -4.24 -3.65
N LEU A 114 26.07 -3.46 -2.68
CA LEU A 114 24.66 -3.40 -2.33
C LEU A 114 23.83 -2.75 -3.45
N GLN A 115 24.35 -1.70 -4.08
CA GLN A 115 23.70 -1.05 -5.22
C GLN A 115 23.64 -1.98 -6.43
N ASP A 116 24.74 -2.68 -6.74
CA ASP A 116 24.80 -3.70 -7.79
C ASP A 116 23.79 -4.81 -7.51
N SER A 117 23.69 -5.28 -6.26
CA SER A 117 22.71 -6.30 -5.85
C SER A 117 21.27 -5.82 -6.03
N ILE A 118 20.97 -4.58 -5.63
CA ILE A 118 19.64 -3.98 -5.84
C ILE A 118 19.30 -3.89 -7.32
N GLN A 119 20.26 -3.53 -8.17
CA GLN A 119 20.06 -3.47 -9.60
C GLN A 119 19.76 -4.86 -10.18
N VAL A 120 20.55 -5.87 -9.81
CA VAL A 120 20.31 -7.27 -10.21
C VAL A 120 18.94 -7.75 -9.75
N LEU A 121 18.55 -7.47 -8.50
CA LEU A 121 17.24 -7.86 -7.98
C LEU A 121 16.10 -7.14 -8.70
N LYS A 122 16.27 -5.87 -9.06
CA LYS A 122 15.28 -5.13 -9.87
C LYS A 122 15.15 -5.69 -11.28
N ASP A 123 16.26 -6.06 -11.90
CA ASP A 123 16.26 -6.66 -13.24
C ASP A 123 15.62 -8.04 -13.20
N GLN A 124 15.92 -8.85 -12.17
CA GLN A 124 15.27 -10.13 -11.92
C GLN A 124 13.77 -9.98 -11.67
N LEU A 125 13.34 -9.03 -10.83
CA LEU A 125 11.91 -8.76 -10.62
C LEU A 125 11.22 -8.27 -11.88
N THR A 126 11.88 -7.45 -12.70
CA THR A 126 11.32 -6.98 -13.97
C THR A 126 11.16 -8.14 -14.94
N GLN A 127 12.18 -9.00 -15.04
CA GLN A 127 12.14 -10.19 -15.88
C GLN A 127 11.11 -11.23 -15.38
N GLU A 128 11.00 -11.45 -14.07
CA GLU A 128 9.97 -12.32 -13.50
C GLU A 128 8.59 -11.72 -13.66
N LYS A 129 8.42 -10.40 -13.53
CA LYS A 129 7.16 -9.73 -13.83
C LYS A 129 6.79 -9.93 -15.29
N GLU A 130 7.71 -9.74 -16.23
CA GLU A 130 7.45 -10.02 -17.66
C GLU A 130 7.06 -11.49 -17.90
N LYS A 131 7.69 -12.45 -17.19
CA LYS A 131 7.41 -13.89 -17.30
C LYS A 131 6.14 -14.35 -16.55
N THR A 132 5.74 -13.68 -15.48
CA THR A 132 4.57 -14.06 -14.67
C THR A 132 3.31 -13.33 -15.11
N GLU A 133 3.45 -12.15 -15.72
CA GLU A 133 2.40 -11.48 -16.47
C GLU A 133 2.21 -12.14 -17.86
N SER A 134 3.07 -13.10 -18.22
CA SER A 134 2.94 -13.96 -19.40
C SER A 134 2.26 -15.29 -19.13
N PHE A 135 1.01 -15.26 -18.70
CA PHE A 135 0.13 -16.40 -18.94
C PHE A 135 -0.61 -16.16 -20.26
N SER A 136 -0.25 -16.96 -21.26
CA SER A 136 -0.81 -16.87 -22.61
C SER A 136 -2.26 -17.37 -22.59
N PHE A 137 -3.20 -16.47 -22.31
CA PHE A 137 -4.61 -16.72 -22.54
C PHE A 137 -4.95 -16.09 -23.90
N LEU A 138 -5.17 -16.93 -24.92
CA LEU A 138 -5.45 -16.50 -26.30
C LEU A 138 -4.32 -15.69 -26.99
N GLY A 139 -3.06 -15.88 -26.59
CA GLY A 139 -1.90 -15.25 -27.26
C GLY A 139 -1.52 -13.85 -26.75
N ILE A 140 -2.15 -13.36 -25.67
CA ILE A 140 -1.86 -12.04 -25.07
C ILE A 140 -1.42 -12.25 -23.60
N ASN A 141 -0.28 -11.66 -23.22
CA ASN A 141 0.18 -11.60 -21.82
C ASN A 141 -0.80 -10.80 -20.99
N THR A 142 -1.35 -11.39 -19.92
CA THR A 142 -2.28 -10.71 -19.03
C THR A 142 -1.89 -10.87 -17.56
N SER A 143 -2.00 -9.77 -16.81
CA SER A 143 -1.64 -9.66 -15.41
C SER A 143 -2.63 -10.39 -14.49
N LYS A 144 -2.21 -10.73 -13.26
CA LYS A 144 -3.11 -11.32 -12.24
C LYS A 144 -4.34 -10.44 -11.95
N THR A 145 -4.20 -9.13 -12.05
CA THR A 145 -5.32 -8.18 -11.90
C THR A 145 -6.28 -8.30 -13.07
N PHE A 146 -5.78 -8.38 -14.30
CA PHE A 146 -6.60 -8.49 -15.50
C PHE A 146 -7.41 -9.79 -15.51
N TYR A 147 -6.80 -10.91 -15.09
CA TYR A 147 -7.49 -12.19 -14.94
C TYR A 147 -8.68 -12.07 -13.97
N ASN A 148 -8.45 -11.56 -12.76
CA ASN A 148 -9.52 -11.41 -11.77
C ASN A 148 -10.63 -10.48 -12.29
N THR A 149 -10.28 -9.38 -12.98
CA THR A 149 -11.28 -8.48 -13.59
C THR A 149 -12.09 -9.16 -14.70
N VAL A 150 -11.45 -9.94 -15.57
CA VAL A 150 -12.12 -10.66 -16.67
C VAL A 150 -13.05 -11.76 -16.12
N VAL A 151 -12.60 -12.52 -15.12
CA VAL A 151 -13.43 -13.56 -14.50
C VAL A 151 -14.64 -12.95 -13.80
N TRP A 152 -14.46 -11.90 -13.01
CA TRP A 152 -15.58 -11.24 -12.33
C TRP A 152 -16.53 -10.52 -13.28
N THR A 153 -16.05 -9.97 -14.40
CA THR A 153 -16.94 -9.38 -15.43
C THR A 153 -17.79 -10.43 -16.12
N ILE A 154 -17.22 -11.59 -16.47
CA ILE A 154 -17.97 -12.74 -17.00
C ILE A 154 -19.04 -13.20 -16.00
N ILE A 155 -18.68 -13.35 -14.72
CA ILE A 155 -19.63 -13.71 -13.66
C ILE A 155 -20.75 -12.68 -13.55
N ALA A 156 -20.42 -11.38 -13.60
CA ALA A 156 -21.41 -10.31 -13.50
C ALA A 156 -22.39 -10.31 -14.69
N VAL A 157 -21.90 -10.51 -15.91
CA VAL A 157 -22.75 -10.58 -17.12
C VAL A 157 -23.69 -11.78 -17.04
N LEU A 158 -23.19 -12.96 -16.67
CA LEU A 158 -24.02 -14.15 -16.49
C LEU A 158 -25.07 -13.95 -15.40
N ALA A 159 -24.69 -13.34 -14.28
CA ALA A 159 -25.63 -13.03 -13.20
C ALA A 159 -26.76 -12.12 -13.68
N VAL A 160 -26.44 -11.05 -14.43
CA VAL A 160 -27.45 -10.15 -15.00
C VAL A 160 -28.38 -10.89 -15.97
N ALA A 161 -27.84 -11.72 -16.85
CA ALA A 161 -28.64 -12.52 -17.78
C ALA A 161 -29.58 -13.49 -17.03
N ALA A 162 -29.09 -14.15 -15.99
CA ALA A 162 -29.92 -15.03 -15.14
C ALA A 162 -31.02 -14.25 -14.41
N PHE A 163 -30.73 -13.06 -13.89
CA PHE A 163 -31.73 -12.19 -13.26
C PHE A 163 -32.82 -11.75 -14.24
N ILE A 164 -32.45 -11.37 -15.47
CA ILE A 164 -33.41 -11.03 -16.53
C ILE A 164 -34.28 -12.25 -16.85
N PHE A 165 -33.68 -13.42 -16.98
CA PHE A 165 -34.40 -14.66 -17.28
C PHE A 165 -35.41 -15.01 -16.18
N LEU A 166 -35.03 -14.93 -14.91
CA LEU A 166 -35.94 -15.18 -13.79
C LEU A 166 -37.09 -14.16 -13.73
N PHE A 167 -36.81 -12.89 -13.99
CA PHE A 167 -37.83 -11.85 -14.00
C PHE A 167 -38.79 -12.02 -15.18
N SER A 168 -38.25 -12.32 -16.37
CA SER A 168 -39.03 -12.62 -17.57
C SER A 168 -39.90 -13.86 -17.39
N TYR A 169 -39.38 -14.91 -16.72
CA TYR A 169 -40.13 -16.13 -16.43
C TYR A 169 -41.32 -15.86 -15.49
N ARG A 170 -41.14 -14.99 -14.49
CA ARG A 170 -42.26 -14.59 -13.61
C ARG A 170 -43.30 -13.73 -14.33
N LYS A 171 -42.88 -12.82 -15.22
CA LYS A 171 -43.81 -12.05 -16.05
C LYS A 171 -44.60 -12.95 -17.00
N ALA A 172 -43.91 -13.84 -17.73
CA ALA A 172 -44.56 -14.77 -18.64
C ALA A 172 -45.59 -15.68 -17.95
N LYS A 173 -45.34 -16.08 -16.69
CA LYS A 173 -46.31 -16.84 -15.90
C LYS A 173 -47.57 -16.02 -15.56
N VAL A 174 -47.43 -14.72 -15.28
CA VAL A 174 -48.56 -13.82 -15.00
C VAL A 174 -49.37 -13.57 -16.27
N ASP A 175 -48.69 -13.30 -17.38
CA ASP A 175 -49.34 -13.05 -18.68
C ASP A 175 -50.18 -14.27 -19.11
N THR A 176 -49.69 -15.49 -18.87
CA THR A 176 -50.42 -16.73 -19.21
C THR A 176 -51.72 -16.89 -18.40
N VAL A 177 -51.73 -16.47 -17.13
CA VAL A 177 -52.94 -16.50 -16.28
C VAL A 177 -53.95 -15.44 -16.73
N GLU A 178 -53.46 -14.28 -17.15
CA GLU A 178 -54.32 -13.23 -17.70
C GLU A 178 -54.96 -13.65 -19.03
N PHE A 179 -54.20 -14.29 -19.94
CA PHE A 179 -54.75 -14.84 -21.19
C PHE A 179 -55.78 -15.95 -20.95
N GLN A 180 -55.58 -16.83 -19.96
CA GLN A 180 -56.60 -17.83 -19.60
C GLN A 180 -57.88 -17.15 -19.11
N LYS A 181 -57.77 -16.15 -18.25
CA LYS A 181 -58.93 -15.42 -17.73
C LYS A 181 -59.69 -14.67 -18.82
N THR A 182 -58.99 -14.02 -19.75
CA THR A 182 -59.61 -13.35 -20.89
C THR A 182 -60.30 -14.35 -21.84
N ALA A 183 -59.72 -15.53 -22.04
CA ALA A 183 -60.35 -16.58 -22.83
C ALA A 183 -61.62 -17.13 -22.16
N GLU A 184 -61.61 -17.33 -20.84
CA GLU A 184 -62.79 -17.75 -20.06
C GLU A 184 -63.91 -16.71 -20.11
N GLN A 185 -63.59 -15.42 -19.95
CA GLN A 185 -64.57 -14.33 -20.04
C GLN A 185 -65.20 -14.24 -21.43
N SER A 186 -64.41 -14.36 -22.49
CA SER A 186 -64.93 -14.37 -23.87
C SER A 186 -65.87 -15.56 -24.10
N GLN A 187 -65.51 -16.75 -23.61
CA GLN A 187 -66.35 -17.95 -23.72
C GLN A 187 -67.70 -17.78 -22.98
N GLU A 188 -67.69 -17.15 -21.81
CA GLU A 188 -68.89 -16.85 -21.03
C GLU A 188 -69.79 -15.81 -21.73
N GLU A 189 -69.21 -14.76 -22.32
CA GLU A 189 -69.92 -13.78 -23.14
C GLU A 189 -70.56 -14.43 -24.38
N PHE A 190 -69.85 -15.35 -25.07
CA PHE A 190 -70.42 -16.10 -26.18
C PHE A 190 -71.55 -17.03 -25.74
N ALA A 191 -71.41 -17.70 -24.59
CA ALA A 191 -72.45 -18.58 -24.05
C ALA A 191 -73.72 -17.80 -23.67
N THR A 192 -73.56 -16.63 -23.05
CA THR A 192 -74.69 -15.75 -22.69
C THR A 192 -75.34 -15.13 -23.93
N PHE A 193 -74.57 -14.74 -24.95
CA PHE A 193 -75.10 -14.27 -26.23
C PHE A 193 -75.92 -15.34 -26.94
N ARG A 194 -75.43 -16.59 -26.95
CA ARG A 194 -76.14 -17.73 -27.53
C ARG A 194 -77.47 -18.00 -26.82
N LYS A 195 -77.48 -17.97 -25.48
CA LYS A 195 -78.71 -18.12 -24.68
C LYS A 195 -79.73 -17.02 -25.00
N LYS A 196 -79.30 -15.75 -24.98
CA LYS A 196 -80.18 -14.61 -25.33
C LYS A 196 -80.74 -14.70 -26.74
N SER A 197 -79.94 -15.16 -27.71
CA SER A 197 -80.40 -15.33 -29.08
C SER A 197 -81.47 -16.41 -29.19
N MET A 198 -81.29 -17.56 -28.52
CA MET A 198 -82.31 -18.62 -28.47
C MET A 198 -83.59 -18.16 -27.78
N GLU A 199 -83.50 -17.40 -26.68
CA GLU A 199 -84.65 -16.85 -25.97
C GLU A 199 -85.45 -15.88 -26.87
N LYS A 200 -84.76 -15.02 -27.62
CA LYS A 200 -85.40 -14.12 -28.60
C LYS A 200 -86.13 -14.88 -29.69
N GLU A 201 -85.52 -15.94 -30.24
CA GLU A 201 -86.17 -16.78 -31.25
C GLU A 201 -87.39 -17.52 -30.69
N GLN A 202 -87.32 -18.01 -29.45
CA GLN A 202 -88.44 -18.67 -28.78
C GLN A 202 -89.59 -17.70 -28.49
N LEU A 203 -89.28 -16.48 -28.02
CA LEU A 203 -90.27 -15.43 -27.81
C LEU A 203 -90.93 -15.00 -29.11
N LEU A 204 -90.14 -14.81 -30.18
CA LEU A 204 -90.66 -14.45 -31.50
C LEU A 204 -91.61 -15.51 -32.05
N LYS A 205 -91.26 -16.80 -31.89
CA LYS A 205 -92.12 -17.92 -32.27
C LYS A 205 -93.42 -17.96 -31.47
N ARG A 206 -93.37 -17.68 -30.16
CA ARG A 206 -94.57 -17.58 -29.31
C ARG A 206 -95.47 -16.42 -29.74
N GLN A 207 -94.90 -15.22 -29.96
CA GLN A 207 -95.65 -14.07 -30.46
C GLN A 207 -96.30 -14.33 -31.83
N LEU A 208 -95.60 -15.01 -32.74
CA LEU A 208 -96.15 -15.42 -34.04
C LEU A 208 -97.34 -16.38 -33.89
N GLN A 209 -97.27 -17.33 -32.96
CA GLN A 209 -98.38 -18.23 -32.68
C GLN A 209 -99.57 -17.51 -32.04
N ASP A 210 -99.32 -16.57 -31.12
CA ASP A 210 -100.37 -15.75 -30.49
C ASP A 210 -101.08 -14.85 -31.52
N GLU A 211 -100.34 -14.22 -32.44
CA GLU A 211 -100.90 -13.43 -33.55
C GLU A 211 -101.73 -14.28 -34.52
N LEU A 212 -101.34 -15.54 -34.75
CA LEU A 212 -102.13 -16.48 -35.55
C LEU A 212 -103.41 -16.92 -34.83
N ASN A 213 -103.34 -17.24 -33.54
CA ASN A 213 -104.49 -17.66 -32.75
C ASN A 213 -105.51 -16.55 -32.49
N LYS A 214 -105.09 -15.27 -32.52
CA LYS A 214 -105.98 -14.12 -32.35
C LYS A 214 -106.85 -13.81 -33.58
N LYS A 215 -106.51 -14.38 -34.75
CA LYS A 215 -107.25 -14.17 -36.02
C LYS A 215 -108.28 -15.28 -36.32
N ILE A 216 -108.48 -16.22 -35.40
CA ILE A 216 -109.48 -17.30 -35.44
C ILE A 216 -110.53 -17.01 -34.38
#